data_AF-A0A838S469-F1
#
_entry.id   AF-A0A838S469-F1
#
_cell.length_a   1.000
_cell.length_b   1.000
_cell.length_c   1.000
_cell.angle_alpha   90.00
_cell.angle_beta   90.00
_cell.angle_gamma   90.00
#
_symmetry.space_group_name_H-M   'P 1'
#
loop_
_entity.id
_entity.type
_entity.pdbx_description
1 polymer ?
#
loop_
_entity_poly.entity_id
_entity_poly.type
_entity_poly.pdbx_seq_one_letter_code
_entity_poly.pdbx_strand_id
1 'polypeptide(L)' 'GVHAAAEAAGELMLAATYAIKARMTVDDVADTWAPYLTMAESLRITAGLFRNQMPTSCCA' A
#
# COMPACT_ATOMS: atom_id res chain seq x y z
N GLY A 1 5.94 9.66 3.93
CA GLY A 1 6.69 8.59 4.62
C GLY A 1 5.71 7.55 5.12
N VAL A 2 6.16 6.34 5.44
CA VAL A 2 5.32 5.24 5.94
C VAL A 2 5.79 4.84 7.33
N HIS A 3 4.85 4.69 8.26
CA HIS A 3 5.06 4.13 9.59
C HIS A 3 4.01 3.04 9.78
N ALA A 4 4.39 1.88 10.29
CA ALA A 4 3.46 0.79 10.53
C ALA A 4 3.80 0.07 11.83
N ALA A 5 2.75 -0.33 12.55
CA ALA A 5 2.83 -1.18 13.73
C ALA A 5 1.95 -2.41 13.47
N ALA A 6 2.58 -3.53 13.09
CA ALA A 6 1.94 -4.79 12.75
C ALA A 6 2.95 -5.94 12.94
N GLU A 7 2.47 -7.17 13.15
CA GLU A 7 3.33 -8.36 13.34
C GLU A 7 4.34 -8.52 12.18
N ALA A 8 3.89 -8.32 10.95
CA ALA A 8 4.68 -8.41 9.73
C ALA A 8 4.95 -7.04 9.07
N ALA A 9 5.11 -5.98 9.87
CA ALA A 9 5.39 -4.62 9.35
C ALA A 9 6.63 -4.59 8.43
N GLY A 10 7.65 -5.40 8.71
CA GLY A 10 8.85 -5.49 7.88
C GLY A 10 8.59 -5.91 6.43
N GLU A 11 7.55 -6.70 6.17
CA GLU A 11 7.24 -7.22 4.82
C GLU A 11 6.77 -6.14 3.85
N LEU A 12 6.10 -5.08 4.34
CA LEU A 12 5.62 -3.98 3.48
C LEU A 12 6.62 -2.81 3.37
N MET A 13 7.60 -2.71 4.27
CA MET A 13 8.50 -1.55 4.34
C MET A 13 9.44 -1.45 3.14
N LEU A 14 9.83 -2.58 2.55
CA LEU A 14 10.63 -2.58 1.31
C LEU A 14 9.83 -1.96 0.15
N ALA A 15 8.56 -2.35 -0.01
CA ALA A 15 7.67 -1.78 -1.01
C ALA A 15 7.46 -0.27 -0.77
N ALA A 16 7.21 0.15 0.49
CA ALA A 16 7.10 1.55 0.86
C ALA A 16 8.37 2.36 0.52
N THR A 17 9.55 1.78 0.78
CA THR A 17 10.84 2.39 0.46
C THR A 17 11.00 2.60 -1.04
N TYR A 18 10.65 1.60 -1.85
CA TYR A 18 10.72 1.73 -3.31
C TYR A 18 9.70 2.73 -3.85
N ALA A 19 8.48 2.76 -3.32
CA ALA A 19 7.48 3.76 -3.72
C ALA A 19 7.98 5.20 -3.48
N ILE A 20 8.60 5.45 -2.31
CA ILE A 20 9.19 6.76 -1.99
C ILE A 20 10.36 7.08 -2.92
N LYS A 21 11.27 6.12 -3.14
CA LYS A 21 12.44 6.30 -4.03
C LYS A 21 12.02 6.59 -5.48
N ALA A 22 10.96 5.93 -5.93
CA ALA A 22 10.38 6.13 -7.26
C ALA A 22 9.52 7.39 -7.37
N ARG A 23 9.33 8.13 -6.28
CA ARG A 23 8.44 9.31 -6.19
C ARG A 23 7.02 9.02 -6.64
N MET A 24 6.52 7.82 -6.34
CA MET A 24 5.13 7.44 -6.59
C MET A 24 4.21 8.33 -5.75
N THR A 25 3.13 8.79 -6.37
CA THR A 25 2.00 9.42 -5.68
C THR A 25 1.20 8.36 -4.91
N VAL A 26 0.32 8.80 -4.02
CA VAL A 26 -0.62 7.88 -3.34
C VAL A 26 -1.53 7.16 -4.34
N ASP A 27 -1.83 7.78 -5.48
CA ASP A 27 -2.66 7.22 -6.53
C ASP A 27 -1.90 6.10 -7.27
N ASP A 28 -0.62 6.35 -7.62
CA ASP A 28 0.26 5.32 -8.21
C ASP A 28 0.38 4.09 -7.30
N VAL A 29 0.47 4.29 -5.97
CA VAL A 29 0.54 3.18 -5.01
C VAL A 29 -0.79 2.43 -4.92
N ALA A 30 -1.93 3.14 -4.96
CA ALA A 30 -3.25 2.54 -4.91
C ALA A 30 -3.57 1.69 -6.16
N ASP A 31 -3.05 2.08 -7.33
CA ASP A 31 -3.24 1.36 -8.60
C ASP A 31 -2.17 0.30 -8.87
N THR A 32 -1.18 0.16 -7.99
CA THR A 32 -0.17 -0.90 -8.08
C THR A 32 -0.73 -2.23 -7.62
N TRP A 33 -0.53 -3.29 -8.41
CA TRP A 33 -0.89 -4.65 -8.02
C TRP A 33 -0.12 -5.09 -6.76
N ALA A 34 -0.82 -5.68 -5.81
CA ALA A 34 -0.23 -6.31 -4.63
C ALA A 34 -0.86 -7.70 -4.41
N PRO A 35 -0.10 -8.71 -3.96
CA PRO A 35 -0.66 -10.05 -3.70
C PRO A 35 -1.68 -10.01 -2.56
N TYR A 36 -2.84 -10.64 -2.77
CA TYR A 36 -3.91 -10.71 -1.78
C TYR A 36 -3.47 -11.45 -0.50
N LEU A 37 -3.97 -11.02 0.65
CA LEU A 37 -3.65 -11.58 1.98
C LEU A 37 -2.17 -11.45 2.37
N THR A 38 -1.51 -10.39 1.91
CA THR A 38 -0.14 -10.04 2.33
C THR A 38 -0.11 -8.70 3.04
N MET A 39 0.87 -8.47 3.90
CA MET A 39 1.07 -7.13 4.49
C MET A 39 1.42 -6.08 3.43
N ALA A 40 2.02 -6.47 2.29
CA ALA A 40 2.25 -5.55 1.18
C ALA A 40 0.94 -5.00 0.59
N GLU A 41 -0.13 -5.79 0.60
CA GLU A 41 -1.47 -5.33 0.18
C GLU A 41 -2.00 -4.18 1.03
N SER A 42 -1.70 -4.19 2.34
CA SER A 42 -2.14 -3.13 3.24
C SER A 42 -1.65 -1.75 2.80
N LEU A 43 -0.48 -1.67 2.15
CA LEU A 43 0.06 -0.44 1.59
C LEU A 43 -0.79 0.09 0.43
N ARG A 44 -1.21 -0.80 -0.50
CA ARG A 44 -2.15 -0.49 -1.60
C ARG A 44 -3.48 0.01 -1.05
N ILE A 45 -4.08 -0.76 -0.12
CA ILE A 45 -5.39 -0.44 0.47
C ILE A 45 -5.33 0.90 1.23
N THR A 46 -4.29 1.12 2.03
CA THR A 46 -4.12 2.37 2.80
C THR A 46 -3.94 3.57 1.88
N ALA A 47 -3.21 3.42 0.77
CA ALA A 47 -3.09 4.48 -0.23
C ALA A 47 -4.44 4.84 -0.87
N GLY A 48 -5.31 3.85 -1.07
CA GLY A 48 -6.68 4.07 -1.56
C GLY A 48 -7.56 4.91 -0.63
N LEU A 49 -7.25 5.02 0.67
CA LEU A 49 -8.00 5.85 1.63
C LEU A 49 -7.87 7.36 1.37
N PHE A 50 -6.90 7.78 0.55
CA PHE A 50 -6.76 9.17 0.13
C PHE A 50 -7.73 9.56 -1.00
N ARG A 51 -8.46 8.59 -1.57
CA ARG A 51 -9.52 8.83 -2.58
C ARG A 51 -10.86 9.09 -1.89
N ASN A 52 -11.84 9.56 -2.68
CA ASN A 52 -13.19 9.86 -2.19
C ASN A 52 -14.12 8.62 -2.14
N GLN A 53 -13.55 7.41 -2.20
CA GLN A 53 -14.27 6.14 -2.24
C GLN A 53 -13.55 5.11 -1.35
N MET A 54 -14.32 4.21 -0.73
CA MET A 54 -13.76 3.20 0.16
C MET A 54 -12.96 2.15 -0.66
N PRO A 55 -11.69 1.88 -0.34
CA PRO A 55 -10.89 0.89 -1.06
C PRO A 55 -11.42 -0.54 -0.82
N THR A 56 -11.36 -1.37 -1.86
CA THR A 56 -11.78 -2.79 -1.80
C THR A 56 -10.58 -3.71 -1.63
N SER A 57 -10.71 -4.72 -0.78
CA SER A 57 -9.67 -5.74 -0.56
C SER A 57 -9.75 -6.87 -1.58
N CYS A 58 -10.95 -7.38 -1.86
CA CYS A 58 -11.18 -8.42 -2.85
C CYS A 58 -11.73 -7.80 -4.16
N CYS A 59 -11.19 -8.23 -5.31
CA CYS A 59 -11.68 -7.84 -6.65
C CYS A 59 -11.44 -6.37 -7.06
N ALA A 60 -10.41 -5.72 -6.55
CA ALA A 60 -9.95 -4.40 -7.01
C ALA A 60 -8.92 -4.51 -8.14
#